data_AF-A0A7W6JAE0-F1
#
_entry.id   AF-A0A7W6JAE0-F1
#
_cell.length_a   1.000
_cell.length_b   1.000
_cell.length_c   1.000
_cell.angle_alpha   90.00
_cell.angle_beta   90.00
_cell.angle_gamma   90.00
#
_symmetry.space_group_name_H-M   'P 1'
#
loop_
_entity.id
_entity.type
_entity.pdbx_description
1 polymer ?
#
loop_
_entity_poly.entity_id
_entity_poly.type
_entity_poly.pdbx_seq_one_letter_code
_entity_poly.pdbx_strand_id
1 'polypeptide(L)'
;MKSESAFLTEAQVAERMGLKLEQLRDALPSLDKIGFPKPDPLFADRRYWPAVKAFLDRRYGLAAASGQGIPALDGVESWKRKKSA
;
A
#
# COMPACT_ATOMS: atom_id res chain seq x y z
N MET A 1 -24.22 -0.53 -4.07
CA MET A 1 -22.75 -0.47 -3.91
C MET A 1 -22.13 -1.33 -5.01
N LYS A 2 -21.26 -0.78 -5.86
CA LYS A 2 -20.53 -1.61 -6.84
C LYS A 2 -19.45 -2.39 -6.06
N SER A 3 -19.49 -3.71 -6.14
CA SER A 3 -18.44 -4.56 -5.59
C SER A 3 -17.16 -4.31 -6.39
N GLU A 4 -16.20 -3.67 -5.77
CA GLU A 4 -14.91 -3.40 -6.40
C GLU A 4 -14.10 -4.70 -6.49
N SER A 5 -13.66 -5.07 -7.69
CA SER A 5 -12.80 -6.25 -7.88
C SER A 5 -11.46 -6.05 -7.17
N ALA A 6 -11.07 -7.04 -6.37
CA ALA A 6 -9.84 -7.00 -5.59
C ALA A 6 -8.60 -7.36 -6.42
N PHE A 7 -8.74 -8.23 -7.43
CA PHE A 7 -7.68 -8.61 -8.36
C PHE A 7 -7.86 -7.86 -9.67
N LEU A 8 -6.87 -7.04 -10.02
CA LEU A 8 -6.90 -6.16 -11.18
C LEU A 8 -5.75 -6.48 -12.15
N THR A 9 -6.01 -6.28 -13.44
CA THR A 9 -4.95 -6.25 -14.46
C THR A 9 -4.10 -4.98 -14.33
N GLU A 10 -2.91 -4.95 -14.93
CA GLU A 10 -2.06 -3.75 -14.91
C GLU A 10 -2.75 -2.53 -15.52
N ALA A 11 -3.58 -2.73 -16.56
CA ALA A 11 -4.38 -1.65 -17.14
C ALA A 11 -5.38 -1.08 -16.14
N GLN A 12 -6.11 -1.95 -15.42
CA GLN A 12 -7.09 -1.52 -14.42
C GLN A 12 -6.43 -0.85 -13.20
N VAL A 13 -5.24 -1.33 -12.80
CA VAL A 13 -4.43 -0.68 -11.75
C VAL A 13 -4.00 0.71 -12.21
N ALA A 14 -3.52 0.86 -13.45
CA ALA A 14 -3.14 2.14 -14.01
C ALA A 14 -4.33 3.12 -14.07
N GLU A 15 -5.48 2.67 -14.57
CA GLU A 15 -6.71 3.47 -14.62
C GLU A 15 -7.13 3.96 -13.23
N ARG A 16 -7.09 3.09 -12.21
CA ARG A 16 -7.39 3.49 -10.82
C ARG A 16 -6.41 4.51 -10.26
N MET A 17 -5.15 4.44 -10.66
CA MET A 17 -4.11 5.39 -10.25
C MET A 17 -4.14 6.68 -11.09
N GLY A 18 -5.01 6.77 -12.10
CA GLY A 18 -5.06 7.90 -13.03
C GLY A 18 -3.86 7.95 -13.99
N LEU A 19 -3.19 6.82 -14.21
CA LEU A 19 -2.01 6.69 -15.08
C LEU A 19 -2.37 5.98 -16.38
N LYS A 20 -1.62 6.25 -17.45
CA LYS A 20 -1.63 5.40 -18.64
C LYS A 20 -0.89 4.09 -18.35
N LEU A 21 -1.29 3.01 -19.02
CA LEU A 21 -0.63 1.70 -18.89
C LEU A 21 0.88 1.76 -19.14
N GLU A 22 1.31 2.55 -20.13
CA GLU A 22 2.72 2.76 -20.48
C GLU A 22 3.49 3.41 -19.33
N GLN A 23 2.92 4.44 -18.70
CA GLN A 23 3.54 5.12 -17.56
C GLN A 23 3.69 4.18 -16.36
N LEU A 24 2.69 3.32 -16.12
CA LEU A 24 2.79 2.31 -15.07
C LEU A 24 3.92 1.33 -15.42
N ARG A 25 3.97 0.81 -16.65
CA ARG A 25 5.01 -0.12 -17.12
C ARG A 25 6.42 0.44 -16.99
N ASP A 26 6.62 1.70 -17.32
CA ASP A 26 7.92 2.36 -17.16
C ASP A 26 8.31 2.54 -15.69
N ALA A 27 7.33 2.73 -14.80
CA ALA A 27 7.56 2.84 -13.37
C ALA A 27 7.76 1.47 -12.67
N LEU A 28 7.23 0.37 -13.24
CA LEU A 28 7.26 -0.96 -12.62
C LEU A 28 8.66 -1.43 -12.20
N PRO A 29 9.75 -1.29 -12.99
CA PRO A 29 11.08 -1.71 -12.56
C PRO A 29 11.58 -0.95 -11.33
N SER A 30 11.21 0.31 -11.19
CA SER A 30 11.55 1.13 -10.02
C SER A 30 10.67 0.80 -8.82
N LEU A 31 9.39 0.52 -9.07
CA LEU A 31 8.42 0.10 -8.06
C LEU A 31 8.75 -1.30 -7.49
N ASP A 32 9.22 -2.24 -8.33
CA ASP A 32 9.60 -3.59 -7.90
C ASP A 32 10.76 -3.55 -6.88
N LYS A 33 11.75 -2.69 -7.11
CA LYS A 33 12.91 -2.49 -6.21
C LYS A 33 12.52 -2.02 -4.81
N ILE A 34 11.40 -1.33 -4.68
CA ILE A 34 10.90 -0.79 -3.40
C ILE A 34 9.78 -1.65 -2.79
N GLY A 35 9.51 -2.83 -3.35
CA GLY A 35 8.55 -3.79 -2.81
C GLY A 35 7.11 -3.58 -3.27
N PHE A 36 6.90 -3.07 -4.48
CA PHE A 36 5.55 -2.96 -5.04
C PHE A 36 4.93 -4.36 -5.24
N PRO A 37 3.62 -4.55 -4.95
CA PRO A 37 2.99 -5.87 -4.98
C PRO A 37 3.05 -6.52 -6.37
N LYS A 38 3.60 -7.74 -6.44
CA LYS A 38 3.74 -8.53 -7.69
C LYS A 38 2.39 -9.12 -8.15
N PRO A 39 2.23 -9.39 -9.46
CA PRO A 39 1.10 -10.17 -9.94
C PRO A 39 1.09 -11.57 -9.32
N ASP A 40 -0.10 -12.07 -9.02
CA ASP A 40 -0.28 -13.39 -8.42
C ASP A 40 -0.61 -14.44 -9.50
N PRO A 41 0.21 -15.49 -9.67
CA PRO A 41 0.01 -16.51 -10.70
C PRO A 41 -1.27 -17.34 -10.46
N LEU A 42 -1.77 -17.44 -9.23
CA LEU A 42 -3.00 -18.18 -8.92
C LEU A 42 -4.27 -17.41 -9.32
N PHE A 43 -4.16 -16.10 -9.51
CA PHE A 43 -5.28 -15.22 -9.87
C PHE A 43 -5.14 -14.66 -11.29
N ALA A 44 -4.60 -15.46 -12.20
CA ALA A 44 -4.38 -15.12 -13.62
C ALA A 44 -3.48 -13.89 -13.81
N ASP A 45 -2.34 -13.87 -13.09
CA ASP A 45 -1.33 -12.82 -13.13
C ASP A 45 -1.87 -11.42 -12.83
N ARG A 46 -2.86 -11.34 -11.93
CA ARG A 46 -3.49 -10.09 -11.49
C ARG A 46 -2.84 -9.56 -10.22
N ARG A 47 -2.79 -8.25 -10.08
CA ARG A 47 -2.32 -7.60 -8.84
C ARG A 47 -3.48 -7.42 -7.87
N TYR A 48 -3.20 -7.73 -6.61
CA TYR A 48 -4.14 -7.51 -5.52
C TYR A 48 -4.18 -6.02 -5.16
N TRP A 49 -5.28 -5.35 -5.50
CA TRP A 49 -5.45 -3.92 -5.30
C TRP A 49 -5.33 -3.48 -3.84
N PRO A 50 -5.88 -4.18 -2.83
CA PRO A 50 -5.70 -3.77 -1.45
C PRO A 50 -4.23 -3.71 -1.02
N ALA A 51 -3.37 -4.59 -1.55
CA ALA A 51 -1.92 -4.49 -1.32
C ALA A 51 -1.30 -3.28 -2.03
N VAL A 52 -1.73 -2.99 -3.27
CA VAL A 52 -1.27 -1.79 -4.02
C VAL A 52 -1.66 -0.52 -3.26
N LYS A 53 -2.90 -0.45 -2.78
CA LYS A 53 -3.39 0.66 -1.97
C LYS A 53 -2.58 0.79 -0.66
N ALA A 54 -2.37 -0.29 0.07
CA ALA A 54 -1.59 -0.27 1.30
C ALA A 54 -0.13 0.19 1.07
N PHE A 55 0.48 -0.22 -0.04
CA PHE A 55 1.80 0.24 -0.44
C PHE A 55 1.83 1.75 -0.70
N LEU A 56 0.84 2.28 -1.44
CA LEU A 56 0.74 3.72 -1.72
C LEU A 56 0.42 4.51 -0.46
N ASP A 57 -0.50 4.03 0.38
CA ASP A 57 -0.84 4.63 1.65
C ASP A 57 0.40 4.73 2.55
N ARG A 58 1.23 3.67 2.61
CA ARG A 58 2.52 3.70 3.32
C ARG A 58 3.48 4.73 2.71
N ARG A 59 3.57 4.79 1.38
CA ARG A 59 4.45 5.73 0.67
C ARG A 59 4.10 7.19 0.92
N TYR A 60 2.80 7.49 1.05
CA TYR A 60 2.31 8.86 1.26
C TYR A 60 1.98 9.17 2.73
N GLY A 61 2.39 8.33 3.68
CA GLY A 61 2.16 8.56 5.11
C GLY A 61 0.71 8.44 5.56
N LEU A 62 -0.16 7.86 4.73
CA LEU A 62 -1.57 7.57 5.00
C LEU A 62 -1.78 6.21 5.66
N ALA A 63 -0.74 5.37 5.73
CA ALA A 63 -0.78 4.16 6.54
C ALA A 63 -0.87 4.56 8.01
N ALA A 64 -2.10 4.74 8.52
CA ALA A 64 -2.39 4.74 9.93
C ALA A 64 -1.70 3.52 10.51
N ALA A 65 -0.79 3.72 11.49
CA ALA A 65 0.05 2.72 12.13
C ALA A 65 -0.59 1.33 12.12
N SER A 66 -0.44 0.59 11.00
CA SER A 66 -1.26 -0.59 10.77
C SER A 66 -0.55 -1.77 11.39
N GLY A 67 -0.24 -1.69 12.68
CA GLY A 67 0.37 -2.75 13.51
C GLY A 67 1.66 -3.40 12.99
N GLN A 68 2.19 -2.98 11.84
CA GLN A 68 3.33 -3.56 11.12
C GLN A 68 4.54 -2.63 11.15
N GLY A 69 4.51 -1.58 11.98
CA GLY A 69 5.75 -1.08 12.54
C GLY A 69 6.35 -2.22 13.37
N ILE A 70 7.67 -2.41 13.28
CA ILE A 70 8.39 -3.22 14.28
C ILE A 70 7.85 -2.75 15.64
N PRO A 71 7.28 -3.63 16.49
CA PRO A 71 6.82 -3.20 17.79
C PRO A 71 8.01 -2.49 18.44
N ALA A 72 7.82 -1.22 18.81
CA ALA A 72 8.82 -0.51 19.59
C ALA A 72 9.14 -1.41 20.78
N LEU A 73 10.40 -1.84 20.90
CA LEU A 73 10.81 -2.85 21.87
C LEU A 73 10.50 -2.41 23.31
N ASP A 74 10.32 -1.10 23.50
CA ASP A 74 10.04 -0.37 24.73
C ASP A 74 8.56 0.05 24.91
N GLY A 75 7.66 -0.31 23.99
CA GLY A 75 6.23 -0.02 24.12
C GLY A 75 5.85 1.45 23.88
N VAL A 76 4.56 1.77 24.04
CA VAL A 76 4.03 3.12 23.79
C VAL A 76 4.31 4.02 24.99
N GLU A 77 5.15 5.03 24.81
CA GLU A 77 5.44 6.00 25.87
C GLU A 77 4.18 6.80 26.26
N SER A 78 3.77 6.69 27.52
CA SER A 78 2.64 7.43 28.07
C SER A 78 3.14 8.51 29.05
N TRP A 79 3.45 9.69 28.51
CA TRP A 79 3.89 10.82 29.33
C TRP A 79 2.68 11.40 30.07
N LYS A 80 2.48 10.98 31.34
CA LYS A 80 1.54 11.62 32.26
C LYS A 80 2.03 13.04 32.54
N ARG A 81 1.40 14.07 31.95
CA ARG A 81 1.61 15.45 32.41
C ARG A 81 1.17 15.55 33.87
N LYS A 82 2.09 15.86 34.78
CA LYS A 82 1.72 16.26 36.14
C LYS A 82 0.90 17.54 36.04
N LYS A 83 -0.29 17.55 36.65
CA LYS A 83 -0.99 18.81 36.93
C LYS A 83 -0.13 19.58 37.94
N SER A 84 0.31 20.77 37.56
CA SER A 84 0.86 21.74 38.50
C SER A 84 -0.22 22.08 39.52
N ALA A 85 0.14 22.03 40.81
CA ALA A 85 -0.72 22.39 41.94
C ALA A 85 -0.92 23.91 42.00
#